data_AF-A0A5B8TH12-F1
#
_entry.id   AF-A0A5B8TH12-F1
#
_cell.length_a   1.000
_cell.length_b   1.000
_cell.length_c   1.000
_cell.angle_alpha   90.00
_cell.angle_beta   90.00
_cell.angle_gamma   90.00
#
_symmetry.space_group_name_H-M   'P 1'
#
loop_
_entity.id
_entity.type
_entity.pdbx_description
1 polymer ?
#
loop_
_entity_poly.entity_id
_entity_poly.type
_entity_poly.pdbx_seq_one_letter_code
_entity_poly.pdbx_strand_id
1 'polypeptide(L)'
;MPRSRHTLHEKLALLAEFKQSGLSIGTFTRQHGIHRETLMRWQSRLERDGLAGLTEAHTNNHYSNELKLKAVQAFLAGEGSLLDLATKFGLRSSTQLDNWVSRYNRDKTLTARPSRKRVPTMSRQTTFEERIKIVEYVTKAKHSYTEAADHFQVSYQQVRTWVIKTKSGGYEALVDNRGHRKANHELTELDKANLQIRELKAQLADKELYEAFIKKFQELQRRG
;
A
#
# COMPACT_ATOMS: atom_id res chain seq x y z
N MET A 1 -20.62 -0.71 -18.81
CA MET A 1 -19.67 0.08 -19.60
C MET A 1 -18.67 -0.87 -20.25
N PRO A 2 -18.58 -0.94 -21.60
CA PRO A 2 -17.60 -1.77 -22.28
C PRO A 2 -16.17 -1.32 -21.91
N ARG A 3 -15.26 -2.28 -21.69
CA ARG A 3 -13.86 -1.97 -21.33
C ARG A 3 -12.99 -1.74 -22.55
N SER A 4 -13.40 -2.24 -23.72
CA SER A 4 -12.75 -2.01 -25.00
C SER A 4 -13.47 -0.91 -25.77
N ARG A 5 -12.69 -0.02 -26.42
CA ARG A 5 -13.21 0.94 -27.39
C ARG A 5 -13.84 0.25 -28.61
N HIS A 6 -13.37 -0.94 -28.95
CA HIS A 6 -13.85 -1.72 -30.10
C HIS A 6 -14.55 -3.00 -29.67
N THR A 7 -15.74 -3.23 -30.22
CA THR A 7 -16.49 -4.47 -30.03
C THR A 7 -15.82 -5.64 -30.77
N LEU A 8 -16.20 -6.89 -30.45
CA LEU A 8 -15.67 -8.07 -31.15
C LEU A 8 -15.95 -8.00 -32.66
N HIS A 9 -17.17 -7.58 -33.03
CA HIS A 9 -17.59 -7.49 -34.42
C HIS A 9 -16.79 -6.44 -35.19
N GLU A 10 -16.59 -5.25 -34.61
CA GLU A 10 -15.74 -4.21 -35.22
C GLU A 10 -14.29 -4.69 -35.42
N LYS A 11 -13.71 -5.38 -34.44
CA LYS A 11 -12.35 -5.94 -34.58
C LYS A 11 -12.26 -6.90 -35.76
N LEU A 12 -13.25 -7.77 -35.93
CA LEU A 12 -13.29 -8.73 -37.03
C LEU A 12 -13.47 -8.04 -38.39
N ALA A 13 -14.37 -7.06 -38.47
CA ALA A 13 -14.58 -6.26 -39.68
C ALA A 13 -13.28 -5.58 -40.13
N LEU A 14 -12.60 -4.89 -39.20
CA LEU A 14 -11.34 -4.21 -39.48
C LEU A 14 -10.21 -5.17 -39.88
N LEU A 15 -10.14 -6.37 -39.29
CA LEU A 15 -9.14 -7.37 -39.67
C LEU A 15 -9.43 -7.97 -41.05
N ALA A 16 -10.70 -8.20 -41.39
CA ALA A 16 -11.10 -8.69 -42.70
C ALA A 16 -10.85 -7.64 -43.79
N GLU A 17 -11.23 -6.40 -43.54
CA GLU A 17 -10.98 -5.25 -44.42
C GLU A 17 -9.47 -5.06 -44.63
N PHE A 18 -8.67 -5.11 -43.57
CA PHE A 18 -7.22 -5.02 -43.69
C PHE A 18 -6.66 -6.11 -44.62
N LYS A 19 -7.08 -7.37 -44.45
CA LYS A 19 -6.65 -8.49 -45.31
C LYS A 19 -7.04 -8.31 -46.78
N GLN A 20 -8.19 -7.70 -47.05
CA GLN A 20 -8.69 -7.48 -48.42
C GLN A 20 -8.08 -6.24 -49.07
N SER A 21 -7.75 -5.21 -48.28
CA SER A 21 -7.29 -3.91 -48.77
C SER A 21 -5.92 -3.94 -49.46
N GLY A 22 -5.08 -4.94 -49.16
CA GLY A 22 -3.69 -5.00 -49.65
C GLY A 22 -2.80 -3.83 -49.15
N LEU A 23 -3.31 -3.00 -48.22
CA LEU A 23 -2.60 -1.85 -47.70
C LEU A 23 -1.51 -2.27 -46.71
N SER A 24 -0.49 -1.43 -46.57
CA SER A 24 0.46 -1.58 -45.47
C SER A 24 -0.26 -1.37 -44.12
N ILE A 25 0.21 -2.04 -43.06
CA ILE A 25 -0.32 -1.84 -41.70
C ILE A 25 -0.32 -0.35 -41.32
N GLY A 26 0.74 0.38 -41.67
CA GLY A 26 0.88 1.80 -41.32
C GLY A 26 -0.16 2.69 -42.00
N THR A 27 -0.44 2.45 -43.29
CA THR A 27 -1.43 3.22 -44.05
C THR A 27 -2.85 2.93 -43.56
N PHE A 28 -3.19 1.66 -43.37
CA PHE A 28 -4.51 1.24 -42.88
C PHE A 28 -4.79 1.78 -41.47
N THR A 29 -3.85 1.62 -40.55
CA THR A 29 -4.03 2.05 -39.16
C THR A 29 -4.22 3.56 -39.02
N ARG A 30 -3.57 4.36 -39.88
CA ARG A 30 -3.80 5.81 -39.95
C ARG A 30 -5.20 6.16 -40.47
N GLN A 31 -5.69 5.49 -41.51
CA GLN A 31 -7.03 5.72 -42.07
C GLN A 31 -8.14 5.42 -41.06
N HIS A 32 -7.99 4.35 -40.29
CA HIS A 32 -9.00 3.91 -39.31
C HIS A 32 -8.78 4.48 -37.89
N GLY A 33 -7.75 5.30 -37.68
CA GLY A 33 -7.46 5.91 -36.37
C GLY A 33 -7.07 4.90 -35.28
N ILE A 34 -6.43 3.79 -35.67
CA ILE A 34 -6.01 2.70 -34.77
C ILE A 34 -4.50 2.76 -34.60
N HIS A 35 -3.98 2.44 -33.42
CA HIS A 35 -2.53 2.29 -33.26
C HIS A 35 -2.03 1.02 -33.97
N ARG A 36 -0.89 1.10 -34.67
CA ARG A 36 -0.22 -0.03 -35.34
C ARG A 36 -0.10 -1.28 -34.46
N GLU A 37 0.34 -1.08 -33.22
CA GLU A 37 0.49 -2.15 -32.22
C GLU A 37 -0.84 -2.83 -31.88
N THR A 38 -1.95 -2.09 -31.91
CA THR A 38 -3.28 -2.63 -31.62
C THR A 38 -3.74 -3.60 -32.71
N LEU A 39 -3.55 -3.24 -33.98
CA LEU A 39 -3.91 -4.10 -35.11
C LEU A 39 -3.04 -5.37 -35.13
N MET A 40 -1.73 -5.22 -34.99
CA MET A 40 -0.79 -6.35 -34.90
C MET A 40 -1.17 -7.31 -33.77
N ARG A 41 -1.45 -6.76 -32.57
CA ARG A 41 -1.87 -7.56 -31.42
C ARG A 41 -3.21 -8.27 -31.64
N TRP A 42 -4.14 -7.68 -32.39
CA TRP A 42 -5.38 -8.37 -32.75
C TRP A 42 -5.12 -9.51 -33.73
N GLN A 43 -4.28 -9.33 -34.74
CA GLN A 43 -3.86 -10.39 -35.66
C GLN A 43 -3.22 -11.57 -34.91
N SER A 44 -2.19 -11.31 -34.09
CA SER A 44 -1.50 -12.37 -33.34
C SER A 44 -2.42 -13.11 -32.37
N ARG A 45 -3.40 -12.42 -31.76
CA ARG A 45 -4.38 -13.05 -30.87
C ARG A 45 -5.40 -13.90 -31.63
N LEU A 46 -5.83 -13.43 -32.80
CA LEU A 46 -6.73 -14.20 -33.65
C LEU A 46 -6.04 -15.45 -34.19
N GLU A 47 -4.77 -15.37 -34.58
CA GLU A 47 -3.97 -16.51 -35.03
C GLU A 47 -3.72 -17.53 -33.92
N ARG A 48 -3.40 -17.05 -32.70
CA ARG A 48 -3.08 -17.93 -31.56
C ARG A 48 -4.30 -18.52 -30.86
N ASP A 49 -5.30 -17.68 -30.58
CA ASP A 49 -6.42 -18.00 -29.67
C ASP A 49 -7.78 -18.02 -30.41
N GLY A 50 -7.79 -17.82 -31.74
CA GLY A 50 -9.02 -17.71 -32.52
C GLY A 50 -9.91 -16.54 -32.10
N LEU A 51 -11.22 -16.70 -32.24
CA LEU A 51 -12.20 -15.68 -31.84
C LEU A 51 -12.09 -15.32 -30.35
N ALA A 52 -11.74 -16.28 -29.50
CA ALA A 52 -11.56 -16.07 -28.06
C ALA A 52 -10.39 -15.12 -27.73
N GLY A 53 -9.41 -14.97 -28.64
CA GLY A 53 -8.33 -13.99 -28.48
C GLY A 53 -8.79 -12.53 -28.57
N LEU A 54 -9.85 -12.30 -29.35
CA LEU A 54 -10.40 -10.96 -29.61
C LEU A 54 -11.49 -10.54 -28.62
N THR A 55 -12.06 -11.50 -27.88
CA THR A 55 -13.07 -11.23 -26.84
C THR A 55 -12.47 -10.42 -25.69
N GLU A 56 -13.33 -9.64 -25.03
CA GLU A 56 -12.95 -8.93 -23.81
C GLU A 56 -12.66 -9.94 -22.70
N ALA A 57 -11.54 -9.76 -21.99
CA ALA A 57 -11.38 -10.48 -20.73
C ALA A 57 -12.18 -9.78 -19.64
N HIS A 58 -13.00 -10.56 -18.94
CA HIS A 58 -13.68 -10.13 -17.73
C HIS A 58 -12.87 -10.44 -16.46
N THR A 59 -11.85 -11.30 -16.56
CA THR A 59 -10.98 -11.71 -15.44
C THR A 59 -9.51 -11.63 -15.83
N ASN A 60 -8.64 -11.51 -14.82
CA ASN A 60 -7.19 -11.56 -15.03
C ASN A 60 -6.75 -13.01 -15.30
N ASN A 61 -5.89 -13.20 -16.31
CA ASN A 61 -5.26 -14.50 -16.55
C ASN A 61 -4.38 -14.89 -15.36
N HIS A 62 -4.54 -16.12 -14.88
CA HIS A 62 -3.70 -16.69 -13.84
C HIS A 62 -2.62 -17.57 -14.48
N TYR A 63 -1.36 -17.23 -14.23
CA TYR A 63 -0.22 -18.02 -14.68
C TYR A 63 0.44 -18.69 -13.47
N SER A 64 0.71 -19.98 -13.56
CA SER A 64 1.41 -20.73 -12.50
C SER A 64 2.84 -20.21 -12.31
N ASN A 65 3.39 -20.37 -11.09
CA ASN A 65 4.78 -20.00 -10.82
C ASN A 65 5.75 -20.70 -11.76
N GLU A 66 5.52 -21.99 -12.01
CA GLU A 66 6.34 -22.81 -12.90
C GLU A 66 6.36 -22.25 -14.32
N LEU A 67 5.20 -21.87 -14.88
CA LEU A 67 5.14 -21.27 -16.21
C LEU A 67 5.88 -19.93 -16.26
N LYS A 68 5.68 -19.08 -15.25
CA LYS A 68 6.40 -17.80 -15.16
C LYS A 68 7.90 -17.99 -15.12
N LEU A 69 8.37 -18.96 -14.33
CA LEU A 69 9.79 -19.23 -14.14
C LEU A 69 10.40 -19.83 -15.41
N LYS A 70 9.72 -20.77 -16.07
CA LYS A 70 10.13 -21.30 -17.39
C LYS A 70 10.24 -20.18 -18.43
N ALA A 71 9.26 -19.27 -18.48
CA ALA A 71 9.27 -18.17 -19.45
C ALA A 71 10.43 -17.20 -19.22
N VAL A 72 10.74 -16.87 -17.95
CA VAL A 72 11.88 -16.02 -17.61
C VAL A 72 13.20 -16.72 -17.90
N GLN A 73 13.33 -18.01 -17.57
CA GLN A 73 14.55 -18.77 -17.87
C GLN A 73 14.83 -18.86 -19.37
N ALA A 74 13.80 -19.13 -20.19
CA ALA A 74 13.93 -19.14 -21.65
C ALA A 74 14.42 -17.79 -22.20
N PHE A 75 13.94 -16.67 -21.62
CA PHE A 75 14.42 -15.34 -21.99
C PHE A 75 15.88 -15.11 -21.59
N LEU A 76 16.26 -15.49 -20.37
CA LEU A 76 17.63 -15.38 -19.89
C LEU A 76 18.61 -16.29 -20.65
N ALA A 77 18.14 -17.41 -21.17
CA ALA A 77 18.89 -18.31 -22.04
C ALA A 77 19.00 -17.80 -23.48
N GLY A 78 18.33 -16.69 -23.83
CA GLY A 78 18.36 -16.13 -25.18
C GLY A 78 17.59 -16.92 -26.22
N GLU A 79 16.60 -17.75 -25.82
CA GLU A 79 15.83 -18.61 -26.73
C GLU A 79 14.92 -17.85 -27.73
N GLY A 80 14.78 -16.53 -27.57
CA GLY A 80 13.96 -15.70 -28.46
C GLY A 80 13.71 -14.30 -27.91
N SER A 81 13.02 -13.47 -28.70
CA SER A 81 12.61 -12.15 -28.23
C SER A 81 11.50 -12.23 -27.18
N LEU A 82 11.25 -11.12 -26.48
CA LEU A 82 10.12 -11.02 -25.53
C LEU A 82 8.77 -11.33 -26.20
N LEU A 83 8.61 -11.01 -27.49
CA LEU A 83 7.39 -11.26 -28.23
C LEU A 83 7.24 -12.74 -28.58
N ASP A 84 8.32 -13.38 -29.02
CA ASP A 84 8.33 -14.79 -29.40
C ASP A 84 8.02 -15.67 -28.18
N LEU A 85 8.69 -15.39 -27.05
CA LEU A 85 8.47 -16.11 -25.81
C LEU A 85 7.10 -15.81 -25.22
N ALA A 86 6.61 -14.56 -25.28
CA ALA A 86 5.24 -14.26 -24.88
C ALA A 86 4.21 -15.06 -25.70
N THR A 87 4.47 -15.25 -26.99
CA THR A 87 3.59 -16.06 -27.85
C THR A 87 3.69 -17.55 -27.49
N LYS A 88 4.91 -18.09 -27.37
CA LYS A 88 5.23 -19.47 -26.97
C LYS A 88 4.58 -19.88 -25.64
N PHE A 89 4.60 -18.99 -24.65
CA PHE A 89 4.05 -19.24 -23.31
C PHE A 89 2.60 -18.77 -23.13
N GLY A 90 1.90 -18.35 -24.19
CA GLY A 90 0.49 -17.95 -24.12
C GLY A 90 0.25 -16.65 -23.32
N LEU A 91 1.24 -15.77 -23.27
CA LEU A 91 1.14 -14.47 -22.61
C LEU A 91 0.40 -13.49 -23.50
N ARG A 92 -0.43 -12.65 -22.88
CA ARG A 92 -1.32 -11.73 -23.61
C ARG A 92 -0.60 -10.46 -24.08
N SER A 93 0.61 -10.22 -23.59
CA SER A 93 1.51 -9.12 -23.96
C SER A 93 2.96 -9.47 -23.58
N SER A 94 3.91 -9.08 -24.45
CA SER A 94 5.36 -9.14 -24.19
C SER A 94 5.76 -8.35 -22.95
N THR A 95 5.07 -7.25 -22.65
CA THR A 95 5.27 -6.45 -21.43
C THR A 95 5.02 -7.28 -20.16
N GLN A 96 4.21 -8.34 -20.20
CA GLN A 96 4.04 -9.22 -19.04
C GLN A 96 5.32 -10.00 -18.74
N LEU A 97 5.99 -10.52 -19.79
CA LEU A 97 7.26 -11.22 -19.65
C LEU A 97 8.36 -10.27 -19.19
N ASP A 98 8.44 -9.08 -19.79
CA ASP A 98 9.39 -8.03 -19.39
C ASP A 98 9.28 -7.68 -17.89
N ASN A 99 8.05 -7.52 -17.41
CA ASN A 99 7.78 -7.30 -15.99
C ASN A 99 8.21 -8.50 -15.12
N TRP A 100 8.04 -9.74 -15.60
CA TRP A 100 8.49 -10.92 -14.86
C TRP A 100 10.01 -10.98 -14.80
N VAL A 101 10.71 -10.78 -15.92
CA VAL A 101 12.19 -10.73 -15.97
C VAL A 101 12.71 -9.65 -15.03
N SER A 102 12.14 -8.45 -15.09
CA SER A 102 12.50 -7.33 -14.21
C SER A 102 12.33 -7.67 -12.72
N ARG A 103 11.23 -8.34 -12.34
CA ARG A 103 11.01 -8.78 -10.96
C ARG A 103 11.96 -9.89 -10.53
N TYR A 104 12.24 -10.84 -11.42
CA TYR A 104 13.20 -11.90 -11.18
C TYR A 104 14.61 -11.34 -10.96
N ASN A 105 15.03 -10.34 -11.73
CA ASN A 105 16.35 -9.73 -11.58
C ASN A 105 16.51 -8.91 -10.29
N ARG A 106 15.42 -8.37 -9.72
CA ARG A 106 15.45 -7.64 -8.45
C ARG A 106 15.48 -8.56 -7.23
N ASP A 107 14.52 -9.48 -7.15
CA ASP A 107 14.24 -10.24 -5.92
C ASP A 107 14.41 -11.77 -6.07
N LYS A 108 14.78 -12.27 -7.27
CA LYS A 108 14.80 -13.70 -7.66
C LYS A 108 13.52 -14.49 -7.37
N THR A 109 12.41 -13.81 -7.05
CA THR A 109 11.14 -14.43 -6.64
C THR A 109 9.99 -14.01 -7.55
N LEU A 110 9.49 -14.96 -8.33
CA LEU A 110 8.28 -14.79 -9.15
C LEU A 110 7.09 -15.37 -8.40
N THR A 111 6.24 -14.49 -7.85
CA THR A 111 5.00 -14.90 -7.20
C THR A 111 3.85 -15.02 -8.20
N ALA A 112 3.00 -16.03 -8.06
CA ALA A 112 1.86 -16.31 -8.93
C ALA A 112 0.86 -15.13 -8.92
N ARG A 113 0.78 -14.44 -7.77
CA ARG A 113 -0.03 -13.25 -7.56
C ARG A 113 0.86 -12.01 -7.49
N PRO A 114 0.40 -10.82 -7.97
CA PRO A 114 0.98 -9.57 -7.50
C PRO A 114 0.86 -9.59 -5.98
N SER A 115 1.96 -9.34 -5.26
CA SER A 115 1.92 -9.26 -3.80
C SER A 115 0.86 -8.24 -3.42
N ARG A 116 -0.30 -8.71 -2.96
CA ARG A 116 -1.28 -7.87 -2.27
C ARG A 116 -0.47 -7.17 -1.18
N LYS A 117 -0.48 -5.83 -1.15
CA LYS A 117 0.29 -4.96 -0.24
C LYS A 117 0.76 -5.76 0.97
N ARG A 118 2.08 -5.98 1.09
CA ARG A 118 2.65 -6.65 2.26
C ARG A 118 2.02 -5.99 3.48
N VAL A 119 1.29 -6.79 4.26
CA VAL A 119 0.87 -6.38 5.61
C VAL A 119 2.16 -5.92 6.30
N PRO A 120 2.20 -4.71 6.89
CA PRO A 120 3.41 -4.24 7.56
C PRO A 120 3.92 -5.33 8.50
N THR A 121 5.24 -5.53 8.53
CA THR A 121 5.96 -6.27 9.59
C THR A 121 5.25 -5.98 10.90
N MET A 122 4.69 -7.02 11.53
CA MET A 122 3.86 -6.85 12.73
C MET A 122 4.59 -5.92 13.68
N SER A 123 4.01 -4.72 13.90
CA SER A 123 4.56 -3.80 14.88
C SER A 123 4.58 -4.53 16.22
N ARG A 124 5.69 -4.43 16.95
CA ARG A 124 5.79 -4.85 18.35
C ARG A 124 4.46 -4.59 19.07
N GLN A 125 3.94 -5.62 19.73
CA GLN A 125 2.71 -5.47 20.50
C GLN A 125 3.00 -4.58 21.71
N THR A 126 2.39 -3.41 21.75
CA THR A 126 2.57 -2.45 22.85
C THR A 126 1.46 -2.60 23.88
N THR A 127 1.84 -2.58 25.15
CA THR A 127 0.89 -2.64 26.27
C THR A 127 0.22 -1.29 26.50
N PHE A 128 -0.90 -1.28 27.24
CA PHE A 128 -1.61 -0.04 27.58
C PHE A 128 -0.71 0.91 28.38
N GLU A 129 0.05 0.39 29.35
CA GLU A 129 1.00 1.19 30.14
C GLU A 129 2.13 1.77 29.28
N GLU A 130 2.64 1.02 28.32
CA GLU A 130 3.68 1.48 27.40
C GLU A 130 3.17 2.64 26.55
N ARG A 131 1.92 2.59 26.09
CA ARG A 131 1.27 3.70 25.37
C ARG A 131 1.10 4.94 26.25
N ILE A 132 0.75 4.77 27.53
CA ILE A 132 0.68 5.89 28.49
C ILE A 132 2.06 6.55 28.62
N LYS A 133 3.12 5.77 28.84
CA LYS A 133 4.50 6.28 28.96
C LYS A 133 4.92 7.05 27.71
N ILE A 134 4.58 6.54 26.52
CA ILE A 134 4.88 7.21 25.24
C ILE A 134 4.16 8.56 25.13
N VAL A 135 2.89 8.61 25.53
CA VAL A 135 2.12 9.87 25.51
C VAL A 135 2.67 10.86 26.54
N GLU A 136 2.97 10.43 27.76
CA GLU A 136 3.59 11.26 28.79
C GLU A 136 4.96 11.80 28.35
N TYR A 137 5.76 10.99 27.66
CA TYR A 137 7.05 11.41 27.12
C TYR A 137 6.90 12.57 26.12
N VAL A 138 5.85 12.56 25.32
CA VAL A 138 5.55 13.67 24.38
C VAL A 138 4.91 14.87 25.10
N THR A 139 3.97 14.66 26.01
CA THR A 139 3.18 15.75 26.59
C THR A 139 3.83 16.42 27.80
N LYS A 140 4.46 15.66 28.70
CA LYS A 140 5.11 16.17 29.91
C LYS A 140 6.53 16.64 29.63
N ALA A 141 7.33 15.81 28.94
CA ALA A 141 8.71 16.14 28.60
C ALA A 141 8.86 16.96 27.30
N LYS A 142 7.75 17.26 26.61
CA LYS A 142 7.68 18.08 25.38
C LYS A 142 8.55 17.57 24.22
N HIS A 143 8.84 16.26 24.19
CA HIS A 143 9.58 15.63 23.10
C HIS A 143 8.80 15.61 21.79
N SER A 144 9.54 15.58 20.68
CA SER A 144 8.93 15.42 19.36
C SER A 144 8.37 14.02 19.16
N TYR A 145 7.36 13.87 18.29
CA TYR A 145 6.81 12.54 17.95
C TYR A 145 7.85 11.61 17.32
N THR A 146 8.86 12.16 16.64
CA THR A 146 10.00 11.44 16.08
C THR A 146 10.93 10.92 17.17
N GLU A 147 11.28 11.74 18.15
CA GLU A 147 12.08 11.31 19.30
C GLU A 147 11.40 10.20 20.10
N ALA A 148 10.08 10.33 20.33
CA ALA A 148 9.30 9.30 21.00
C ALA A 148 9.21 8.00 20.18
N ALA A 149 9.12 8.09 18.86
CA ALA A 149 9.09 6.92 17.99
C ALA A 149 10.40 6.13 18.07
N ASP A 150 11.53 6.84 18.03
CA ASP A 150 12.86 6.23 18.10
C ASP A 150 13.16 5.69 19.50
N HIS A 151 12.82 6.43 20.56
CA HIS A 151 13.05 6.02 21.95
C HIS A 151 12.28 4.73 22.32
N PHE A 152 11.04 4.60 21.86
CA PHE A 152 10.19 3.46 22.19
C PHE A 152 10.12 2.40 21.08
N GLN A 153 10.86 2.57 19.99
CA GLN A 153 10.90 1.65 18.85
C GLN A 153 9.50 1.35 18.30
N VAL A 154 8.67 2.38 18.19
CA VAL A 154 7.31 2.35 17.66
C VAL A 154 7.19 3.25 16.44
N SER A 155 6.18 3.05 15.61
CA SER A 155 5.97 3.94 14.47
C SER A 155 5.58 5.35 14.93
N TYR A 156 6.16 6.35 14.28
CA TYR A 156 5.73 7.76 14.37
C TYR A 156 4.20 7.91 14.32
N GLN A 157 3.55 7.18 13.41
CA GLN A 157 2.09 7.26 13.23
C GLN A 157 1.34 6.70 14.44
N GLN A 158 1.90 5.72 15.15
CA GLN A 158 1.32 5.18 16.39
C GLN A 158 1.40 6.22 17.51
N VAL A 159 2.58 6.81 17.72
CA VAL A 159 2.80 7.89 18.72
C VAL A 159 1.83 9.04 18.49
N ARG A 160 1.76 9.57 17.26
CA ARG A 160 0.86 10.67 16.91
C ARG A 160 -0.60 10.31 17.20
N THR A 161 -1.01 9.10 16.83
CA THR A 161 -2.39 8.63 17.03
C THR A 161 -2.74 8.53 18.51
N TRP A 162 -1.83 8.00 19.34
CA TRP A 162 -2.04 7.88 20.78
C TRP A 162 -2.15 9.26 21.44
N VAL A 163 -1.26 10.19 21.13
CA VAL A 163 -1.33 11.55 21.69
C VAL A 163 -2.63 12.26 21.32
N ILE A 164 -3.10 12.13 20.07
CA ILE A 164 -4.39 12.71 19.65
C ILE A 164 -5.55 12.09 20.42
N LYS A 165 -5.58 10.76 20.55
CA LYS A 165 -6.63 10.05 21.30
C LYS A 165 -6.67 10.46 22.77
N THR A 166 -5.51 10.61 23.40
CA THR A 166 -5.43 11.05 24.79
C THR A 166 -5.92 12.47 24.98
N LYS A 167 -5.65 13.37 24.02
CA LYS A 167 -6.20 14.74 24.07
C LYS A 167 -7.72 14.78 23.95
N SER A 168 -8.32 13.89 23.18
CA SER A 168 -9.78 13.85 22.99
C SER A 168 -10.55 13.10 24.07
N GLY A 169 -9.94 12.11 24.74
CA GLY A 169 -10.67 11.19 25.63
C GLY A 169 -9.85 10.62 26.78
N GLY A 170 -8.77 11.31 27.18
CA GLY A 170 -7.91 10.88 28.29
C GLY A 170 -7.14 9.58 28.01
N TYR A 171 -6.45 9.06 29.02
CA TYR A 171 -5.65 7.82 28.87
C TYR A 171 -6.52 6.59 28.59
N GLU A 172 -7.79 6.59 29.00
CA GLU A 172 -8.76 5.52 28.73
C GLU A 172 -8.98 5.27 27.22
N ALA A 173 -8.84 6.31 26.39
CA ALA A 173 -8.95 6.19 24.94
C ALA A 173 -7.78 5.41 24.27
N LEU A 174 -6.73 5.07 25.01
CA LEU A 174 -5.58 4.27 24.54
C LEU A 174 -5.80 2.76 24.62
N VAL A 175 -6.89 2.31 25.25
CA VAL A 175 -7.26 0.88 25.35
C VAL A 175 -7.51 0.32 23.95
N ASP A 176 -6.94 -0.85 23.67
CA ASP A 176 -7.05 -1.50 22.36
C ASP A 176 -8.32 -2.36 22.26
N ASN A 177 -9.34 -1.87 21.57
CA ASN A 177 -10.59 -2.59 21.35
C ASN A 177 -10.68 -3.25 19.96
N ARG A 178 -9.55 -3.44 19.26
CA ARG A 178 -9.56 -4.06 17.93
C ARG A 178 -9.76 -5.58 18.03
N GLY A 179 -10.84 -6.08 17.43
CA GLY A 179 -11.09 -7.52 17.24
C GLY A 179 -11.83 -8.24 18.37
N HIS A 180 -12.00 -7.61 19.54
CA HIS A 180 -12.77 -8.17 20.65
C HIS A 180 -14.05 -7.37 20.89
N ARG A 181 -15.19 -7.92 20.45
CA ARG A 181 -16.52 -7.58 20.98
C ARG A 181 -16.92 -8.65 22.01
N LYS A 182 -16.21 -8.77 23.14
CA LYS A 182 -16.73 -9.47 24.34
C LYS A 182 -16.14 -8.85 25.62
N ALA A 183 -16.95 -8.93 26.67
CA ALA A 183 -16.95 -8.13 27.89
C ALA A 183 -15.67 -8.19 28.74
N ASN A 184 -15.42 -7.08 29.44
CA ASN A 184 -14.57 -6.90 30.63
C ASN A 184 -13.07 -6.66 30.42
N HIS A 185 -12.75 -5.52 29.80
CA HIS A 185 -11.66 -4.67 30.29
C HIS A 185 -12.20 -3.25 30.44
N GLU A 186 -13.24 -3.09 31.25
CA GLU A 186 -13.48 -1.78 31.85
C GLU A 186 -12.35 -1.57 32.85
N LEU A 187 -11.67 -0.42 32.81
CA LEU A 187 -10.70 -0.07 33.85
C LEU A 187 -11.37 -0.29 35.21
N THR A 188 -10.70 -1.02 36.09
CA THR A 188 -11.17 -1.16 37.47
C THR A 188 -11.29 0.24 38.08
N GLU A 189 -12.22 0.45 39.01
CA GLU A 189 -12.33 1.76 39.70
C GLU A 189 -10.98 2.20 40.30
N LEU A 190 -10.14 1.24 40.71
CA LEU A 190 -8.76 1.48 41.14
C LEU A 190 -7.85 2.03 40.02
N ASP A 191 -7.98 1.54 38.80
CA ASP A 191 -7.19 1.99 37.65
C ASP A 191 -7.59 3.42 37.25
N LYS A 192 -8.90 3.72 37.26
CA LYS A 192 -9.41 5.07 37.04
C LYS A 192 -8.92 6.04 38.12
N ALA A 193 -9.00 5.61 39.38
CA ALA A 193 -8.50 6.39 40.52
C ALA A 193 -6.99 6.66 40.39
N ASN A 194 -6.19 5.67 39.98
CA ASN A 194 -4.76 5.84 39.75
C ASN A 194 -4.45 6.79 38.59
N LEU A 195 -5.26 6.79 37.52
CA LEU A 195 -5.14 7.76 36.44
C LEU A 195 -5.50 9.18 36.91
N GLN A 196 -6.59 9.34 37.67
CA GLN A 196 -6.96 10.63 38.27
C GLN A 196 -5.89 11.15 39.23
N ILE A 197 -5.32 10.28 40.09
CA ILE A 197 -4.23 10.65 40.99
C ILE A 197 -3.01 11.13 40.18
N ARG A 198 -2.68 10.47 39.08
CA ARG A 198 -1.57 10.90 38.20
C ARG A 198 -1.85 12.25 37.54
N GLU A 199 -3.08 12.48 37.08
CA GLU A 199 -3.48 13.75 36.48
C GLU A 199 -3.46 14.89 37.49
N LEU A 200 -4.04 14.68 38.67
CA LEU A 200 -4.04 15.65 39.78
C LEU A 200 -2.63 15.98 40.25
N LYS A 201 -1.74 14.99 40.34
CA LYS A 201 -0.32 15.22 40.67
C LYS A 201 0.39 16.06 39.61
N ALA A 202 0.11 15.86 38.33
CA ALA A 202 0.69 16.68 37.27
C ALA A 202 0.18 18.13 37.34
N GLN A 203 -1.13 18.33 37.54
CA GLN A 203 -1.71 19.66 37.72
C GLN A 203 -1.15 20.39 38.95
N LEU A 204 -0.90 19.66 40.03
CA LEU A 204 -0.33 20.22 41.26
C LEU A 204 1.13 20.66 41.03
N ALA A 205 1.94 19.84 40.35
CA ALA A 205 3.30 20.20 39.99
C ALA A 205 3.37 21.45 39.08
N ASP A 206 2.44 21.56 38.11
CA ASP A 206 2.34 22.76 37.27
C ASP A 206 1.99 24.00 38.09
N LYS A 207 1.02 23.90 39.03
CA LYS A 207 0.65 25.00 39.94
C LYS A 207 1.81 25.44 40.82
N GLU A 208 2.55 24.49 41.41
CA GLU A 208 3.74 24.79 42.23
C GLU A 208 4.82 25.52 41.42
N LEU A 209 5.02 25.14 40.15
CA LEU A 209 5.93 25.85 39.24
C LEU A 209 5.46 27.29 38.98
N TYR A 210 4.17 27.51 38.73
CA TYR A 210 3.61 28.85 38.55
C TYR A 210 3.76 29.70 39.82
N GLU A 211 3.49 29.13 41.00
CA GLU A 211 3.66 29.83 42.27
C GLU A 211 5.13 30.19 42.53
N ALA A 212 6.05 29.27 42.27
CA ALA A 212 7.49 29.51 42.38
C ALA A 212 7.95 30.62 41.42
N PHE A 213 7.44 30.61 40.19
CA PHE A 213 7.70 31.66 39.20
C PHE A 213 7.18 33.03 39.67
N ILE A 214 5.95 33.09 40.18
CA ILE A 214 5.34 34.34 40.70
C ILE A 214 6.15 34.88 41.88
N LYS A 215 6.54 34.03 42.84
CA LYS A 215 7.37 34.44 43.98
C LYS A 215 8.70 35.03 43.53
N LYS A 216 9.38 34.38 42.59
CA LYS A 216 10.65 34.85 42.04
C LYS A 216 10.50 36.15 41.26
N PHE A 217 9.40 36.31 40.51
CA PHE A 217 9.08 37.54 39.80
C PHE A 217 8.82 38.71 40.75
N GLN A 218 8.08 38.49 41.83
CA GLN A 218 7.84 39.49 42.88
C GLN A 218 9.12 39.87 43.62
N GLU A 219 10.01 38.91 43.89
CA GLU A 219 11.32 39.18 44.50
C GLU A 219 12.20 40.07 43.62
N LEU A 220 12.18 39.85 42.30
CA LEU A 220 12.89 40.70 41.34
C LEU A 220 12.31 42.12 41.28
N GLN A 221 10.98 42.27 41.32
CA GLN A 221 10.34 43.59 41.35
C GLN A 221 10.53 44.36 42.66
N ARG A 222 10.88 43.70 43.77
CA ARG A 222 11.19 44.36 45.04
C ARG A 222 12.68 44.73 45.19
N ARG A 223 13.55 44.19 44.32
CA ARG A 223 15.00 44.43 44.33
C ARG A 223 15.46 45.48 43.30
N GLY A 224 14.61 45.84 42.34
CA GLY A 224 14.81 46.98 41.43
C GLY A 224 14.04 48.19 41.93
#